data_AF-A0A916HX89-F1
#
_entry.id   AF-A0A916HX89-F1
#
_cell.length_a   1.000
_cell.length_b   1.000
_cell.length_c   1.000
_cell.angle_alpha   90.00
_cell.angle_beta   90.00
_cell.angle_gamma   90.00
#
_symmetry.space_group_name_H-M   'P 1'
#
loop_
_entity.id
_entity.type
_entity.pdbx_description
1 polymer ?
#
loop_
_entity_poly.entity_id
_entity_poly.type
_entity_poly.pdbx_seq_one_letter_code
_entity_poly.pdbx_strand_id
1 'polypeptide(L)'
;MRWCWCMGFAISALAQAAAAQPVPAFPPGAIELEARLLARAGPQTRAWVRQEGAQRNAADAVSREAAMRSATERGRALGAAGGQDIEALAFLVLMEAAKSAREDLKAIMDGVKRINDAKASASARRSAQPRASIAGAGDRASVTPAPRPASGTTRVRIEPRPLPRGQIDSMIDKAKNDLDSLSEMGEMESLRLQMAMDRLSRMMSTLSNLLKKVSDTASSITQNLK
;
A
#
# COMPACT_ATOMS: atom_id res chain seq x y z
N MET A 1 37.14 29.06 18.98
CA MET A 1 36.43 27.77 19.14
C MET A 1 34.92 27.95 18.96
N ARG A 2 34.44 28.13 17.72
CA ARG A 2 33.00 28.41 17.43
C ARG A 2 32.51 27.79 16.11
N TRP A 3 33.21 26.76 15.62
CA TRP A 3 33.09 26.24 14.24
C TRP A 3 32.77 24.73 14.18
N CYS A 4 31.99 24.20 15.14
CA CYS A 4 31.71 22.75 15.19
C CYS A 4 30.22 22.38 15.22
N TRP A 5 29.30 23.33 15.01
CA TRP A 5 27.85 23.09 15.16
C TRP A 5 27.03 23.16 13.87
N CYS A 6 27.62 23.39 12.69
CA CYS A 6 26.86 23.53 11.44
C CYS A 6 26.81 22.27 10.54
N MET A 7 27.51 21.18 10.85
CA MET A 7 27.50 19.96 10.00
C MET A 7 26.46 18.89 10.39
N GLY A 8 25.69 19.10 11.47
CA GLY A 8 24.73 18.08 11.97
C GLY A 8 23.34 18.08 11.34
N PHE A 9 22.98 19.09 10.52
CA PHE A 9 21.60 19.31 10.09
C PHE A 9 21.30 18.97 8.62
N ALA A 10 22.28 18.50 7.85
CA ALA A 10 22.13 18.27 6.41
C ALA A 10 21.72 16.84 6.00
N ILE A 11 21.63 15.88 6.93
CA ILE A 11 21.38 14.46 6.59
C ILE A 11 19.89 14.07 6.69
N SER A 12 19.03 14.90 7.29
CA SER A 12 17.62 14.54 7.53
C SER A 12 16.63 14.88 6.39
N ALA A 13 17.09 15.42 5.26
CA ALA A 13 16.21 15.82 4.14
C ALA A 13 16.08 14.78 3.01
N LEU A 14 16.73 13.61 3.13
CA LEU A 14 16.59 12.47 2.21
C LEU A 14 15.55 11.46 2.71
N ALA A 15 14.48 11.93 3.34
CA ALA A 15 13.21 11.21 3.33
C ALA A 15 12.65 11.30 1.90
N GLN A 16 13.32 10.57 1.02
CA GLN A 16 13.04 10.43 -0.40
C GLN A 16 11.54 10.20 -0.54
N ALA A 17 10.84 11.16 -1.16
CA ALA A 17 9.53 10.91 -1.70
C ALA A 17 9.69 9.78 -2.70
N ALA A 18 9.48 8.54 -2.25
CA ALA A 18 9.20 7.41 -3.11
C ALA A 18 7.88 7.77 -3.80
N ALA A 19 8.00 8.56 -4.87
CA ALA A 19 6.88 8.94 -5.70
C ALA A 19 6.22 7.64 -6.12
N ALA A 20 5.00 7.42 -5.62
CA ALA A 20 4.22 6.25 -5.93
C ALA A 20 4.17 6.12 -7.45
N GLN A 21 4.88 5.13 -7.98
CA GLN A 21 4.84 4.82 -9.40
C GLN A 21 3.37 4.63 -9.76
N PRO A 22 2.84 5.34 -10.77
CA PRO A 22 1.43 5.25 -11.11
C PRO A 22 1.11 3.78 -11.42
N VAL A 23 0.03 3.27 -10.83
CA VAL A 23 -0.41 1.88 -11.02
C VAL A 23 -0.49 1.61 -12.52
N PRO A 24 0.15 0.54 -13.05
CA PRO A 24 0.21 0.29 -14.48
C PRO A 24 -1.18 0.32 -15.10
N ALA A 25 -1.35 1.12 -16.14
CA ALA A 25 -2.58 1.17 -16.90
C ALA A 25 -2.74 -0.14 -17.70
N PHE A 26 -3.99 -0.55 -17.94
CA PHE A 26 -4.25 -1.65 -18.86
C PHE A 26 -3.79 -1.27 -20.27
N PRO A 27 -3.32 -2.24 -21.08
CA PRO A 27 -2.98 -1.97 -22.47
C PRO A 27 -4.18 -1.38 -23.22
N PRO A 28 -3.96 -0.43 -24.14
CA PRO A 28 -5.04 0.16 -24.92
C PRO A 28 -5.77 -0.91 -25.73
N GLY A 29 -7.10 -0.81 -25.85
CA GLY A 29 -7.92 -1.83 -26.54
C GLY A 29 -8.39 -2.98 -25.64
N ALA A 30 -7.72 -3.22 -24.49
CA ALA A 30 -8.06 -4.34 -23.61
C ALA A 30 -9.45 -4.17 -22.97
N ILE A 31 -9.75 -2.94 -22.53
CA ILE A 31 -11.01 -2.60 -21.87
C ILE A 31 -12.16 -2.66 -22.89
N GLU A 32 -11.95 -2.15 -24.11
CA GLU A 32 -12.95 -2.22 -25.17
C GLU A 32 -13.22 -3.68 -25.59
N LEU A 33 -12.17 -4.49 -25.73
CA LEU A 33 -12.31 -5.91 -26.06
C LEU A 33 -13.05 -6.66 -24.96
N GLU A 34 -12.70 -6.42 -23.70
CA GLU A 34 -13.39 -7.01 -22.55
C GLU A 34 -14.88 -6.65 -22.56
N ALA A 35 -15.20 -5.36 -22.71
CA ALA A 35 -16.59 -4.90 -22.76
C ALA A 35 -17.37 -5.59 -23.90
N ARG A 36 -16.76 -5.72 -25.08
CA ARG A 36 -17.34 -6.42 -26.23
C ARG A 36 -17.57 -7.91 -25.96
N LEU A 37 -16.61 -8.59 -25.32
CA LEU A 37 -16.72 -10.01 -24.99
C LEU A 37 -17.76 -10.25 -23.89
N LEU A 38 -17.79 -9.41 -22.85
CA LEU A 38 -18.79 -9.49 -21.78
C LEU A 38 -20.20 -9.20 -22.28
N ALA A 39 -20.37 -8.29 -23.25
CA ALA A 39 -21.67 -8.04 -23.88
C ALA A 39 -22.25 -9.30 -24.56
N ARG A 40 -21.38 -10.14 -25.15
CA ARG A 40 -21.76 -11.42 -25.77
C ARG A 40 -21.90 -12.55 -24.74
N ALA A 41 -21.18 -12.48 -23.64
CA ALA A 41 -21.23 -13.48 -22.58
C ALA A 41 -22.54 -13.40 -21.80
N GLY A 42 -23.20 -14.55 -21.61
CA GLY A 42 -24.36 -14.68 -20.72
C GLY A 42 -24.00 -14.47 -19.23
N PRO A 43 -24.99 -14.24 -18.36
CA PRO A 43 -24.78 -13.92 -16.95
C PRO A 43 -24.01 -15.03 -16.18
N GLN A 44 -24.25 -16.30 -16.52
CA GLN A 44 -23.55 -17.43 -15.92
C GLN A 44 -22.05 -17.41 -16.23
N THR A 45 -21.67 -17.10 -17.48
CA THR A 45 -20.26 -17.00 -17.88
C THR A 45 -19.57 -15.84 -17.15
N ARG A 46 -20.25 -14.70 -16.99
CA ARG A 46 -19.69 -13.56 -16.24
C ARG A 46 -19.48 -13.87 -14.75
N ALA A 47 -20.41 -14.59 -14.13
CA ALA A 47 -20.25 -15.03 -12.74
C ALA A 47 -19.05 -15.98 -12.58
N TRP A 48 -18.90 -16.93 -13.50
CA TRP A 48 -17.76 -17.84 -13.54
C TRP A 48 -16.43 -17.10 -13.76
N VAL A 49 -16.36 -16.17 -14.72
CA VAL A 49 -15.15 -15.35 -14.98
C VAL A 49 -14.70 -14.62 -13.71
N ARG A 50 -15.65 -14.02 -12.96
CA ARG A 50 -15.36 -13.35 -11.69
C ARG A 50 -14.79 -14.29 -10.63
N GLN A 51 -15.42 -15.44 -10.46
CA GLN A 51 -14.95 -16.44 -9.49
C GLN A 51 -13.56 -16.97 -9.86
N GLU A 52 -13.36 -17.35 -11.12
CA GLU A 52 -12.09 -17.90 -11.61
C GLU A 52 -10.97 -16.86 -11.57
N GLY A 53 -11.28 -15.61 -11.95
CA GLY A 53 -10.33 -14.48 -11.86
C GLY A 53 -9.87 -14.23 -10.43
N ALA A 54 -10.80 -14.18 -9.48
CA ALA A 54 -10.48 -14.05 -8.05
C ALA A 54 -9.69 -15.25 -7.51
N GLN A 55 -10.06 -16.47 -7.88
CA GLN A 55 -9.33 -17.68 -7.45
C GLN A 55 -7.89 -17.69 -7.97
N ARG A 56 -7.67 -17.28 -9.21
CA ARG A 56 -6.32 -17.14 -9.79
C ARG A 56 -5.53 -16.03 -9.15
N ASN A 57 -6.21 -14.93 -8.81
CA ASN A 57 -5.62 -13.88 -8.02
C ASN A 57 -5.29 -14.35 -6.58
N ALA A 58 -6.00 -15.31 -5.99
CA ALA A 58 -5.59 -15.86 -4.71
C ALA A 58 -4.39 -16.83 -4.82
N ALA A 59 -4.32 -17.60 -5.91
CA ALA A 59 -3.38 -18.72 -6.04
C ALA A 59 -1.94 -18.35 -6.44
N ASP A 60 -1.64 -17.08 -6.68
CA ASP A 60 -0.39 -16.59 -7.30
C ASP A 60 0.01 -17.28 -8.63
N ALA A 61 -0.90 -18.05 -9.22
CA ALA A 61 -0.69 -18.88 -10.39
C ALA A 61 -1.32 -18.26 -11.64
N VAL A 62 -1.04 -16.98 -11.89
CA VAL A 62 -1.60 -16.27 -13.06
C VAL A 62 -0.73 -16.56 -14.28
N SER A 63 -0.92 -17.75 -14.87
CA SER A 63 -0.33 -18.13 -16.14
C SER A 63 -1.38 -18.23 -17.24
N ARG A 64 -0.94 -17.94 -18.46
CA ARG A 64 -1.75 -18.09 -19.67
C ARG A 64 -2.23 -19.54 -19.82
N GLU A 65 -1.34 -20.50 -19.62
CA GLU A 65 -1.62 -21.92 -19.79
C GLU A 65 -2.69 -22.38 -18.80
N ALA A 66 -2.62 -21.90 -17.56
CA ALA A 66 -3.65 -22.19 -16.59
C ALA A 66 -4.99 -21.55 -17.01
N ALA A 67 -5.01 -20.28 -17.44
CA ALA A 67 -6.25 -19.61 -17.84
C ALA A 67 -6.90 -20.30 -19.05
N MET A 68 -6.08 -20.75 -20.01
CA MET A 68 -6.54 -21.53 -21.16
C MET A 68 -7.10 -22.90 -20.75
N ARG A 69 -6.51 -23.57 -19.76
CA ARG A 69 -7.05 -24.85 -19.24
C ARG A 69 -8.44 -24.67 -18.65
N SER A 70 -8.63 -23.73 -17.72
CA SER A 70 -9.96 -23.45 -17.15
C SER A 70 -10.98 -23.00 -18.20
N ALA A 71 -10.55 -22.16 -19.15
CA ALA A 71 -11.39 -21.74 -20.27
C ALA A 71 -11.80 -22.92 -21.17
N THR A 72 -10.91 -23.88 -21.40
CA THR A 72 -11.19 -25.09 -22.19
C THR A 72 -12.20 -25.99 -21.47
N GLU A 73 -12.01 -26.22 -20.18
CA GLU A 73 -12.92 -27.00 -19.34
C GLU A 73 -14.32 -26.37 -19.32
N ARG A 74 -14.39 -25.04 -19.16
CA ARG A 74 -15.66 -24.30 -19.19
C ARG A 74 -16.28 -24.28 -20.58
N GLY A 75 -15.49 -24.10 -21.63
CA GLY A 75 -15.95 -24.09 -23.02
C GLY A 75 -16.60 -25.42 -23.41
N ARG A 76 -15.99 -26.54 -23.00
CA ARG A 76 -16.57 -27.89 -23.17
C ARG A 76 -17.92 -28.02 -22.46
N ALA A 77 -18.04 -27.53 -21.23
CA ALA A 77 -19.30 -27.58 -20.48
C ALA A 77 -20.43 -26.72 -21.12
N LEU A 78 -20.08 -25.68 -21.85
CA LEU A 78 -21.03 -24.79 -22.55
C LEU A 78 -21.32 -25.22 -23.99
N GLY A 79 -20.71 -26.31 -24.48
CA GLY A 79 -20.83 -26.73 -25.89
C GLY A 79 -20.12 -25.78 -26.87
N ALA A 80 -19.25 -24.89 -26.39
CA ALA A 80 -18.45 -24.01 -27.22
C ALA A 80 -17.27 -24.80 -27.81
N ALA A 81 -17.42 -25.26 -29.05
CA ALA A 81 -16.41 -26.08 -29.73
C ALA A 81 -15.31 -25.25 -30.45
N GLY A 82 -15.45 -23.92 -30.50
CA GLY A 82 -14.52 -23.05 -31.21
C GLY A 82 -13.29 -22.65 -30.38
N GLY A 83 -12.09 -22.79 -30.94
CA GLY A 83 -10.84 -22.34 -30.29
C GLY A 83 -10.81 -20.84 -29.97
N GLN A 84 -11.50 -20.02 -30.77
CA GLN A 84 -11.60 -18.57 -30.54
C GLN A 84 -12.36 -18.21 -29.26
N ASP A 85 -13.42 -18.96 -28.93
CA ASP A 85 -14.19 -18.74 -27.71
C ASP A 85 -13.36 -19.08 -26.46
N ILE A 86 -12.49 -20.08 -26.56
CA ILE A 86 -11.56 -20.46 -25.48
C ILE A 86 -10.55 -19.35 -25.21
N GLU A 87 -9.96 -18.76 -26.25
CA GLU A 87 -9.02 -17.64 -26.08
C GLU A 87 -9.69 -16.39 -25.51
N ALA A 88 -10.91 -16.09 -25.96
CA ALA A 88 -11.71 -15.00 -25.42
C ALA A 88 -12.06 -15.21 -23.94
N LEU A 89 -12.44 -16.43 -23.55
CA LEU A 89 -12.71 -16.77 -22.14
C LEU A 89 -11.44 -16.68 -21.28
N ALA A 90 -10.30 -17.18 -21.79
CA ALA A 90 -9.02 -17.07 -21.10
C ALA A 90 -8.60 -15.60 -20.92
N PHE A 91 -8.83 -14.76 -21.93
CA PHE A 91 -8.62 -13.32 -21.84
C PHE A 91 -9.48 -12.69 -20.74
N LEU A 92 -10.79 -12.97 -20.71
CA LEU A 92 -11.70 -12.45 -19.70
C LEU A 92 -11.26 -12.84 -18.27
N VAL A 93 -10.86 -14.09 -18.06
CA VAL A 93 -10.37 -14.56 -16.76
C VAL A 93 -9.08 -13.85 -16.34
N LEU A 94 -8.13 -13.67 -17.26
CA LEU A 94 -6.89 -12.93 -16.97
C LEU A 94 -7.15 -11.44 -16.70
N MET A 95 -8.09 -10.83 -17.44
CA MET A 95 -8.45 -9.44 -17.26
C MET A 95 -9.09 -9.21 -15.88
N GLU A 96 -9.98 -10.10 -15.47
CA GLU A 96 -10.62 -10.05 -14.16
C GLU A 96 -9.63 -10.31 -13.02
N ALA A 97 -8.71 -11.27 -13.18
CA ALA A 97 -7.62 -11.49 -12.23
C ALA A 97 -6.74 -10.23 -12.08
N ALA A 98 -6.42 -9.56 -13.19
CA ALA A 98 -5.64 -8.33 -13.17
C ALA A 98 -6.40 -7.16 -12.51
N LYS A 99 -7.73 -7.06 -12.65
CA LYS A 99 -8.55 -6.09 -11.91
C LYS A 99 -8.53 -6.36 -10.41
N SER A 100 -8.76 -7.60 -10.00
CA SER A 100 -8.71 -8.01 -8.59
C SER A 100 -7.33 -7.70 -7.98
N ALA A 101 -6.25 -7.97 -8.70
CA ALA A 101 -4.89 -7.64 -8.25
C ALA A 101 -4.64 -6.12 -8.10
N ARG A 102 -5.26 -5.28 -8.94
CA ARG A 102 -5.18 -3.81 -8.79
C ARG A 102 -5.92 -3.33 -7.55
N GLU A 103 -7.04 -3.97 -7.21
CA GLU A 103 -7.79 -3.68 -5.98
C GLU A 103 -6.98 -4.08 -4.75
N ASP A 104 -6.37 -5.27 -4.75
CA ASP A 104 -5.46 -5.71 -3.68
C ASP A 104 -4.28 -4.75 -3.51
N LEU A 105 -3.67 -4.34 -4.62
CA LEU A 105 -2.57 -3.38 -4.60
C LEU A 105 -2.98 -2.04 -4.01
N LYS A 106 -4.18 -1.55 -4.36
CA LYS A 106 -4.75 -0.34 -3.76
C LYS A 106 -4.93 -0.51 -2.25
N ALA A 107 -5.47 -1.65 -1.80
CA ALA A 107 -5.64 -1.94 -0.39
C ALA A 107 -4.30 -1.99 0.38
N ILE A 108 -3.25 -2.57 -0.22
CA ILE A 108 -1.88 -2.57 0.32
C ILE A 108 -1.34 -1.15 0.41
N MET A 109 -1.48 -0.33 -0.65
CA MET A 109 -1.06 1.07 -0.63
C MET A 109 -1.76 1.89 0.46
N ASP A 110 -3.07 1.69 0.64
CA ASP A 110 -3.83 2.31 1.72
C ASP A 110 -3.33 1.82 3.11
N GLY A 111 -2.91 0.56 3.22
CA GLY A 111 -2.22 0.01 4.39
C GLY A 111 -0.90 0.72 4.69
N VAL A 112 -0.01 0.80 3.70
CA VAL A 112 1.30 1.48 3.78
C VAL A 112 1.12 2.94 4.16
N LYS A 113 0.15 3.64 3.57
CA LYS A 113 -0.15 5.04 3.90
C LYS A 113 -0.55 5.20 5.37
N ARG A 114 -1.45 4.35 5.87
CA ARG A 114 -1.87 4.37 7.29
C ARG A 114 -0.69 4.12 8.24
N ILE A 115 0.21 3.19 7.90
CA ILE A 115 1.42 2.92 8.71
C ILE A 115 2.35 4.14 8.70
N ASN A 116 2.54 4.78 7.54
CA ASN A 116 3.36 5.99 7.42
C ASN A 116 2.78 7.16 8.22
N ASP A 117 1.47 7.38 8.15
CA ASP A 117 0.76 8.40 8.94
C ASP A 117 0.90 8.11 10.46
N ALA A 118 0.76 6.85 10.86
CA ALA A 118 0.97 6.42 12.24
C ALA A 118 2.41 6.69 12.70
N LYS A 119 3.42 6.31 11.90
CA LYS A 119 4.84 6.55 12.17
C LYS A 119 5.16 8.05 12.26
N ALA A 120 4.62 8.86 11.37
CA ALA A 120 4.76 10.31 11.40
C ALA A 120 4.17 10.90 12.69
N SER A 121 2.98 10.46 13.08
CA SER A 121 2.34 10.92 14.33
C SER A 121 3.12 10.48 15.58
N ALA A 122 3.68 9.27 15.59
CA ALA A 122 4.53 8.77 16.67
C ALA A 122 5.84 9.57 16.79
N SER A 123 6.48 9.86 15.65
CA SER A 123 7.68 10.69 15.59
C SER A 123 7.41 12.13 16.04
N ALA A 124 6.29 12.72 15.62
CA ALA A 124 5.87 14.07 16.02
C ALA A 124 5.59 14.16 17.52
N ARG A 125 4.95 13.15 18.12
CA ARG A 125 4.76 13.07 19.57
C ARG A 125 6.10 13.02 20.31
N ARG A 126 7.06 12.25 19.80
CA ARG A 126 8.41 12.13 20.37
C ARG A 126 9.21 13.43 20.27
N SER A 127 9.07 14.19 19.18
CA SER A 127 9.75 15.48 19.03
C SER A 127 9.09 16.62 19.80
N ALA A 128 7.76 16.58 19.95
CA ALA A 128 6.98 17.54 20.72
C ALA A 128 7.09 17.32 22.24
N GLN A 129 7.50 16.12 22.68
CA GLN A 129 7.76 15.87 24.09
C GLN A 129 8.94 16.76 24.52
N PRO A 130 8.70 17.80 25.35
CA PRO A 130 9.75 18.72 25.74
C PRO A 130 10.83 17.88 26.39
N ARG A 131 12.05 17.95 25.84
CA ARG A 131 13.27 17.53 26.53
C ARG A 131 13.37 18.40 27.77
N ALA A 132 12.61 18.06 28.81
CA ALA A 132 12.67 18.69 30.11
C ALA A 132 14.14 18.61 30.51
N SER A 133 14.75 19.78 30.42
CA SER A 133 16.16 20.01 30.47
C SER A 133 16.74 19.32 31.69
N ILE A 134 17.59 18.32 31.45
CA ILE A 134 18.64 17.86 32.38
C ILE A 134 19.71 18.97 32.46
N ALA A 135 19.27 20.22 32.63
CA ALA A 135 20.09 21.41 32.76
C ALA A 135 19.43 22.25 33.85
N GLY A 136 19.77 21.97 35.10
CA GLY A 136 19.21 22.71 36.22
C GLY A 136 19.24 22.01 37.59
N ALA A 137 20.15 21.07 37.83
CA ALA A 137 20.54 20.70 39.20
C ALA A 137 21.96 21.23 39.47
N GLY A 138 22.17 22.50 39.12
CA GLY A 138 23.33 23.29 39.51
C GLY A 138 22.90 24.22 40.63
N ASP A 139 23.04 23.71 41.84
CA ASP A 139 23.09 24.40 43.12
C ASP A 139 23.33 25.92 43.03
N ARG A 140 22.27 26.73 43.23
CA ARG A 140 22.44 28.16 43.50
C ARG A 140 21.42 28.61 44.52
N ALA A 141 21.84 28.48 45.78
CA ALA A 141 21.29 29.21 46.90
C ALA A 141 21.19 30.71 46.57
N SER A 142 19.97 31.24 46.48
CA SER A 142 19.73 32.68 46.46
C SER A 142 18.65 33.02 47.48
N VAL A 143 19.15 33.28 48.69
CA VAL A 143 18.84 34.40 49.57
C VAL A 143 17.44 35.02 49.42
N THR A 144 16.66 34.83 50.48
CA THR A 144 15.38 35.45 50.82
C THR A 144 15.46 36.98 50.96
N PRO A 145 14.46 37.74 50.48
CA PRO A 145 13.98 38.89 51.23
C PRO A 145 12.48 38.84 51.57
N ALA A 146 12.17 39.53 52.67
CA ALA A 146 11.01 39.46 53.57
C ALA A 146 9.62 39.86 53.00
N PRO A 147 8.51 39.59 53.72
CA PRO A 147 7.14 39.67 53.20
C PRO A 147 6.46 41.04 53.39
N ARG A 148 5.51 41.35 52.51
CA ARG A 148 4.55 42.46 52.64
C ARG A 148 3.11 41.93 52.42
N PRO A 149 2.15 42.18 53.33
CA PRO A 149 0.79 41.66 53.21
C PRO A 149 -0.17 42.69 52.61
N ALA A 150 -0.95 42.31 51.60
CA ALA A 150 -2.30 42.86 51.40
C ALA A 150 -3.14 41.98 50.46
N SER A 151 -4.36 41.73 50.93
CA SER A 151 -5.49 40.96 50.41
C SER A 151 -5.71 40.92 48.90
N GLY A 152 -6.11 39.76 48.40
CA GLY A 152 -6.81 39.67 47.12
C GLY A 152 -6.81 38.27 46.49
N THR A 153 -7.99 37.65 46.47
CA THR A 153 -8.39 36.55 45.57
C THR A 153 -7.68 35.20 45.77
N THR A 154 -8.42 34.22 46.28
CA THR A 154 -8.02 32.81 46.38
C THR A 154 -7.79 32.20 45.00
N ARG A 155 -6.62 32.46 44.39
CA ARG A 155 -6.15 31.70 43.23
C ARG A 155 -5.70 30.34 43.75
N VAL A 156 -6.42 29.28 43.37
CA VAL A 156 -5.96 27.89 43.56
C VAL A 156 -4.64 27.74 42.81
N ARG A 157 -3.53 27.80 43.55
CA ARG A 157 -2.19 27.60 43.04
C ARG A 157 -2.04 26.11 42.76
N ILE A 158 -2.30 25.71 41.52
CA ILE A 158 -2.00 24.35 41.07
C ILE A 158 -0.47 24.25 41.03
N GLU A 159 0.13 23.67 42.07
CA GLU A 159 1.53 23.29 42.01
C GLU A 159 1.67 22.08 41.08
N PRO A 160 2.39 22.20 39.95
CA PRO A 160 2.61 21.09 39.06
C PRO A 160 3.45 20.04 39.80
N ARG A 161 2.80 18.94 40.20
CA ARG A 161 3.49 17.79 40.79
C ARG A 161 4.41 17.20 39.72
N PRO A 162 5.75 17.18 39.91
CA PRO A 162 6.65 16.59 38.95
C PRO A 162 6.36 15.08 38.84
N LEU A 163 6.19 14.60 37.61
CA LEU A 163 5.98 13.18 37.36
C LEU A 163 7.22 12.39 37.82
N PRO A 164 7.02 11.21 38.44
CA PRO A 164 8.13 10.36 38.86
C PRO A 164 8.91 9.87 37.63
N ARG A 165 10.24 9.95 37.69
CA ARG A 165 11.14 9.63 36.55
C ARG A 165 10.87 8.26 35.92
N GLY A 166 10.60 7.24 36.75
CA GLY A 166 10.29 5.90 36.25
C GLY A 166 9.04 5.83 35.36
N GLN A 167 8.08 6.73 35.53
CA GLN A 167 6.92 6.81 34.64
C GLN A 167 7.31 7.35 33.26
N ILE A 168 8.22 8.32 33.19
CA ILE A 168 8.74 8.87 31.94
C ILE A 168 9.52 7.79 31.17
N ASP A 169 10.39 7.05 31.86
CA ASP A 169 11.16 5.96 31.25
C ASP A 169 10.23 4.88 30.68
N SER A 170 9.20 4.47 31.44
CA SER A 170 8.21 3.51 30.96
C SER A 170 7.42 3.99 29.74
N MET A 171 7.16 5.29 29.62
CA MET A 171 6.49 5.87 28.45
C MET A 171 7.42 5.92 27.24
N ILE A 172 8.71 6.21 27.44
CA ILE A 172 9.72 6.19 26.39
C ILE A 172 9.87 4.77 25.84
N ASP A 173 9.96 3.77 26.70
CA ASP A 173 10.15 2.38 26.26
C ASP A 173 8.90 1.85 25.54
N LYS A 174 7.69 2.20 25.99
CA LYS A 174 6.46 1.93 25.23
C LYS A 174 6.48 2.59 23.85
N ALA A 175 6.83 3.87 23.76
CA ALA A 175 6.88 4.58 22.49
C ALA A 175 7.94 4.01 21.53
N LYS A 176 9.07 3.53 22.05
CA LYS A 176 10.08 2.81 21.26
C LYS A 176 9.54 1.49 20.75
N ASN A 177 8.96 0.67 21.62
CA ASN A 177 8.38 -0.62 21.24
C ASN A 177 7.28 -0.46 20.17
N ASP A 178 6.43 0.57 20.29
CA ASP A 178 5.41 0.89 19.29
C ASP A 178 6.05 1.29 17.94
N LEU A 179 7.11 2.12 17.97
CA LEU A 179 7.85 2.53 16.77
C LEU A 179 8.56 1.38 16.08
N ASP A 180 9.18 0.48 16.85
CA ASP A 180 9.88 -0.70 16.33
C ASP A 180 8.85 -1.66 15.71
N SER A 181 7.70 -1.88 16.37
CA SER A 181 6.59 -2.68 15.83
C SER A 181 6.03 -2.08 14.53
N LEU A 182 5.82 -0.76 14.48
CA LEU A 182 5.37 -0.07 13.27
C LEU A 182 6.42 -0.12 12.15
N SER A 183 7.71 -0.13 12.49
CA SER A 183 8.78 -0.27 11.51
C SER A 183 8.80 -1.66 10.89
N GLU A 184 8.72 -2.71 11.71
CA GLU A 184 8.66 -4.11 11.23
C GLU A 184 7.41 -4.35 10.36
N MET A 185 6.26 -3.82 10.77
CA MET A 185 5.04 -3.85 9.94
C MET A 185 5.21 -3.12 8.61
N GLY A 186 5.88 -1.97 8.60
CA GLY A 186 6.16 -1.20 7.38
C GLY A 186 7.06 -1.96 6.40
N GLU A 187 8.06 -2.68 6.91
CA GLU A 187 8.94 -3.53 6.09
C GLU A 187 8.18 -4.69 5.44
N MET A 188 7.30 -5.36 6.20
CA MET A 188 6.45 -6.43 5.67
C MET A 188 5.48 -5.93 4.59
N GLU A 189 4.84 -4.77 4.81
CA GLU A 189 3.93 -4.19 3.82
C GLU A 189 4.67 -3.70 2.56
N SER A 190 5.88 -3.17 2.70
CA SER A 190 6.72 -2.82 1.55
C SER A 190 7.08 -4.07 0.71
N LEU A 191 7.40 -5.18 1.37
CA LEU A 191 7.68 -6.44 0.68
C LEU A 191 6.42 -6.97 -0.03
N ARG A 192 5.25 -6.92 0.63
CA ARG A 192 3.96 -7.27 0.01
C ARG A 192 3.65 -6.43 -1.21
N LEU A 193 3.87 -5.12 -1.12
CA LEU A 193 3.67 -4.19 -2.23
C LEU A 193 4.57 -4.55 -3.42
N GLN A 194 5.84 -4.87 -3.17
CA GLN A 194 6.77 -5.26 -4.22
C GLN A 194 6.33 -6.55 -4.92
N MET A 195 5.95 -7.58 -4.15
CA MET A 195 5.43 -8.83 -4.72
C MET A 195 4.15 -8.61 -5.53
N ALA A 196 3.22 -7.80 -5.02
CA ALA A 196 1.98 -7.46 -5.72
C ALA A 196 2.26 -6.72 -7.04
N MET A 197 3.22 -5.80 -7.06
CA MET A 197 3.65 -5.08 -8.27
C MET A 197 4.28 -6.02 -9.30
N ASP A 198 5.20 -6.89 -8.88
CA ASP A 198 5.85 -7.86 -9.78
C ASP A 198 4.83 -8.78 -10.42
N ARG A 199 3.86 -9.23 -9.63
CA ARG A 199 2.76 -10.06 -10.09
C ARG A 199 1.87 -9.35 -11.10
N LEU A 200 1.46 -8.12 -10.80
CA LEU A 200 0.67 -7.29 -11.70
C LEU A 200 1.39 -7.04 -13.02
N SER A 201 2.70 -6.77 -12.97
CA SER A 201 3.55 -6.61 -14.15
C SER A 201 3.55 -7.87 -15.03
N ARG A 202 3.69 -9.06 -14.43
CA ARG A 202 3.59 -10.34 -15.16
C ARG A 202 2.22 -10.53 -15.80
N MET A 203 1.13 -10.23 -15.09
CA MET A 203 -0.23 -10.29 -15.64
C MET A 203 -0.40 -9.38 -16.86
N MET A 204 0.06 -8.14 -16.76
CA MET A 204 0.00 -7.19 -17.88
C MET A 204 0.80 -7.68 -19.09
N SER A 205 1.98 -8.28 -18.87
CA SER A 205 2.77 -8.89 -19.95
C SER A 205 2.03 -10.05 -20.62
N THR A 206 1.41 -10.94 -19.83
CA THR A 206 0.62 -12.05 -20.38
C THR A 206 -0.60 -11.58 -21.15
N LEU A 207 -1.30 -10.55 -20.65
CA LEU A 207 -2.45 -9.93 -21.32
C LEU A 207 -2.04 -9.27 -22.63
N SER A 208 -0.92 -8.54 -22.65
CA SER A 208 -0.40 -7.91 -23.87
C SER A 208 -0.08 -8.95 -24.95
N ASN A 209 0.59 -10.04 -24.58
CA ASN A 209 0.89 -11.14 -25.49
C ASN A 209 -0.38 -11.85 -26.01
N LEU A 210 -1.43 -11.94 -25.18
CA LEU A 210 -2.69 -12.53 -25.57
C LEU A 210 -3.47 -11.58 -26.51
N LEU A 211 -3.58 -10.30 -26.17
CA LEU A 211 -4.20 -9.28 -27.01
C LEU A 211 -3.57 -9.21 -28.39
N LYS A 212 -2.24 -9.23 -28.46
CA LYS A 212 -1.51 -9.26 -29.73
C LYS A 212 -1.92 -10.47 -30.55
N LYS A 213 -1.95 -11.67 -29.96
CA LYS A 213 -2.38 -12.88 -30.68
C LYS A 213 -3.83 -12.82 -31.14
N VAL A 214 -4.76 -12.34 -30.31
CA VAL A 214 -6.17 -12.18 -30.71
C VAL A 214 -6.29 -11.20 -31.90
N SER A 215 -5.52 -10.11 -31.87
CA SER A 215 -5.45 -9.14 -32.96
C SER A 215 -4.87 -9.75 -34.26
N ASP A 216 -3.80 -10.54 -34.15
CA ASP A 216 -3.17 -11.21 -35.30
C ASP A 216 -4.10 -12.26 -35.91
N THR A 217 -4.80 -13.06 -35.07
CA THR A 217 -5.78 -14.05 -35.53
C THR A 217 -6.98 -13.39 -36.21
N ALA A 218 -7.51 -12.30 -35.65
CA ALA A 218 -8.59 -11.55 -36.28
C ALA A 218 -8.18 -11.02 -37.66
N SER A 219 -6.96 -10.48 -37.77
CA SER A 219 -6.42 -9.96 -39.02
C SER A 219 -6.24 -11.06 -40.08
N SER A 220 -5.67 -12.21 -39.69
CA SER A 220 -5.49 -13.36 -40.57
C SER A 220 -6.81 -13.89 -41.13
N ILE A 221 -7.86 -13.95 -40.31
CA ILE A 221 -9.20 -14.36 -40.76
C ILE A 221 -9.77 -13.36 -41.76
N THR A 222 -9.66 -12.06 -41.50
CA THR A 222 -10.14 -11.05 -42.45
C THR A 222 -9.37 -11.03 -43.76
N GLN A 223 -8.10 -11.44 -43.76
CA GLN A 223 -7.27 -11.53 -44.97
C GLN A 223 -7.65 -12.74 -45.85
N ASN A 224 -7.98 -13.89 -45.25
CA ASN A 224 -8.43 -15.08 -45.98
C ASN A 224 -9.84 -14.95 -46.57
N LEU A 225 -10.61 -13.91 -46.19
CA LEU A 225 -11.94 -13.64 -46.71
C LEU A 225 -11.95 -12.65 -47.89
N LYS A 226 -10.78 -12.13 -48.29
CA LYS A 226 -10.61 -11.28 -49.48
C LYS A 226 -10.10 -12.11 -50.65
#